data_AF-A0A419TBY9-F1
#
_entry.id   AF-A0A419TBY9-F1
#
_cell.length_a   1.000
_cell.length_b   1.000
_cell.length_c   1.000
_cell.angle_alpha   90.00
_cell.angle_beta   90.00
_cell.angle_gamma   90.00
#
_symmetry.space_group_name_H-M   'P 1'
#
loop_
_entity.id
_entity.type
_entity.pdbx_description
1 polymer ?
#
loop_
_entity_poly.entity_id
_entity_poly.type
_entity_poly.pdbx_seq_one_letter_code
_entity_poly.pdbx_strand_id
1 'polypeptide(L)'
;MNYKQISKDLLVLLGGASNITSNAACMTRLRIGLKDTSKVELEKIKKLDGVLGVVESDTLQIVFGPGKVNKVLDEFYQLTGLSKGQAQDGEAQDTQDVARENKAVQKAKYDKPVQRFLKKIANIFVALLPGIIAAGLINGICNVINVSTGGALNGVWWYACIRTMGWALFAYLPILVGYNAAREFGGSGALGAIAGAMSIVNPAMPLLATIKDNQIILPITNSVFNPASGGLLAALIAGMFFAVLEKKIRKHIPDLIDTFISPLLVLIIGGIVALLVIQPLGAGLTKVIFAVLSFAYEKMGVVGGYILSAGFLPLVAVGLHQALTPIHSMLNDPAGASKGINYLLPILMMAGGGQVGAGLALYIKTKNKKLKRYIKDSIPVGILGIGEPLMYAVTLPLGRSFLTACIGSGFGGALAAILHLGTVSQGVSGLFGLLIVQPGQQLGFLLAMLTAYAGGFLVTYFFGVDEDRINEVYGE
;
A
#
# COMPACT_ATOMS: atom_id res chain seq x y z
N MET A 1 -9.29 4.61 -30.91
CA MET A 1 -9.54 3.21 -30.53
C MET A 1 -10.82 3.10 -29.73
N ASN A 2 -11.84 2.42 -30.26
CA ASN A 2 -13.11 2.16 -29.58
C ASN A 2 -13.06 0.76 -28.94
N TYR A 3 -13.02 0.69 -27.60
CA TYR A 3 -12.81 -0.57 -26.87
C TYR A 3 -13.99 -1.55 -26.97
N LYS A 4 -15.21 -1.03 -27.13
CA LYS A 4 -16.40 -1.86 -27.31
C LYS A 4 -16.42 -2.48 -28.70
N GLN A 5 -16.07 -1.70 -29.72
CA GLN A 5 -16.01 -2.17 -31.09
C GLN A 5 -14.92 -3.24 -31.27
N ILE A 6 -13.70 -2.95 -30.79
CA ILE A 6 -12.60 -3.92 -30.92
C ILE A 6 -12.88 -5.22 -30.17
N SER A 7 -13.54 -5.17 -29.02
CA SER A 7 -13.89 -6.38 -28.25
C SER A 7 -14.95 -7.22 -28.98
N LYS A 8 -15.89 -6.58 -29.68
CA LYS A 8 -16.86 -7.27 -30.55
C LYS A 8 -16.18 -7.92 -31.74
N ASP A 9 -15.36 -7.15 -32.46
CA ASP A 9 -14.66 -7.65 -33.65
C ASP A 9 -13.73 -8.80 -33.26
N LEU A 10 -13.04 -8.65 -32.13
CA LEU A 10 -12.18 -9.67 -31.59
C LEU A 10 -12.97 -10.94 -31.24
N LEU A 11 -14.12 -10.83 -30.58
CA LEU A 11 -14.96 -11.97 -30.23
C LEU A 11 -15.43 -12.76 -31.47
N VAL A 12 -15.77 -12.05 -32.56
CA VAL A 12 -16.15 -12.68 -33.84
C VAL A 12 -14.96 -13.46 -34.42
N LEU A 13 -13.78 -12.84 -34.47
CA LEU A 13 -12.57 -13.46 -35.01
C LEU A 13 -12.03 -14.62 -34.16
N LEU A 14 -12.51 -14.77 -32.93
CA LEU A 14 -12.17 -15.89 -32.04
C LEU A 14 -13.19 -17.04 -32.12
N GLY A 15 -14.18 -16.99 -33.00
CA GLY A 15 -15.21 -18.02 -33.12
C GLY A 15 -16.39 -17.85 -32.14
N GLY A 16 -16.56 -16.66 -31.57
CA GLY A 16 -17.69 -16.30 -30.71
C GLY A 16 -17.53 -16.70 -29.23
N ALA A 17 -18.46 -16.24 -28.39
CA ALA A 17 -18.42 -16.44 -26.94
C ALA A 17 -18.36 -17.93 -26.52
N SER A 18 -19.00 -18.80 -27.29
CA SER A 18 -19.01 -20.25 -27.03
C SER A 18 -17.62 -20.90 -27.15
N ASN A 19 -16.70 -20.29 -27.89
CA ASN A 19 -15.33 -20.75 -28.09
C ASN A 19 -14.36 -20.23 -27.01
N ILE A 20 -14.79 -19.30 -26.15
CA ILE A 20 -13.94 -18.71 -25.11
C ILE A 20 -14.10 -19.51 -23.81
N THR A 21 -12.99 -19.97 -23.24
CA THR A 21 -12.96 -20.69 -21.96
C THR A 21 -12.47 -19.82 -20.80
N SER A 22 -11.61 -18.84 -21.07
CA SER A 22 -11.10 -17.91 -20.05
C SER A 22 -10.73 -16.56 -20.65
N ASN A 23 -10.76 -15.53 -19.82
CA ASN A 23 -10.23 -14.21 -20.16
C ASN A 23 -9.42 -13.64 -18.99
N ALA A 24 -8.25 -13.08 -19.29
CA ALA A 24 -7.41 -12.40 -18.30
C ALA A 24 -6.59 -11.29 -18.97
N ALA A 25 -6.14 -10.30 -18.19
CA ALA A 25 -5.21 -9.28 -18.66
C ALA A 25 -4.01 -9.21 -17.74
N CYS A 26 -2.81 -9.19 -18.31
CA CYS A 26 -1.59 -8.85 -17.59
C CYS A 26 -1.25 -7.36 -17.81
N MET A 27 0.03 -6.99 -17.68
CA MET A 27 0.49 -5.61 -17.93
C MET A 27 0.21 -5.11 -19.35
N THR A 28 0.38 -5.95 -20.38
CA THR A 28 0.30 -5.51 -21.78
C THR A 28 -0.53 -6.39 -22.71
N ARG A 29 -0.99 -7.56 -22.24
CA ARG A 29 -1.59 -8.59 -23.08
C ARG A 29 -2.93 -9.09 -22.54
N LEU A 30 -3.89 -9.23 -23.44
CA LEU A 30 -5.14 -9.91 -23.19
C LEU A 30 -4.90 -11.39 -23.47
N ARG A 31 -5.11 -12.25 -22.48
CA ARG A 31 -4.95 -13.70 -22.57
C ARG A 31 -6.33 -14.33 -22.69
N ILE A 32 -6.50 -15.15 -23.71
CA ILE A 32 -7.78 -15.77 -24.04
C ILE A 32 -7.57 -17.28 -24.12
N GLY A 33 -8.27 -18.01 -23.24
CA GLY A 33 -8.41 -19.45 -23.37
C GLY A 33 -9.46 -19.78 -24.42
N LEU A 34 -9.17 -20.76 -25.26
CA LEU A 34 -10.00 -21.16 -26.40
C LEU A 34 -10.34 -22.65 -26.33
N LYS A 35 -11.56 -23.02 -26.74
CA LYS A 35 -11.94 -24.44 -26.89
C LYS A 35 -11.37 -25.04 -28.16
N ASP A 36 -11.38 -24.27 -29.24
CA ASP A 36 -10.97 -24.70 -30.58
C ASP A 36 -10.20 -23.59 -31.29
N THR A 37 -8.90 -23.78 -31.41
CA THR A 37 -7.98 -22.83 -32.07
C THR A 37 -8.21 -22.75 -33.57
N SER A 38 -8.82 -23.77 -34.21
CA SER A 38 -9.06 -23.76 -35.67
C SER A 38 -10.10 -22.71 -36.10
N LYS A 39 -10.91 -22.21 -35.16
CA LYS A 39 -11.91 -21.16 -35.40
C LYS A 39 -11.33 -19.74 -35.30
N VAL A 40 -10.04 -19.60 -35.02
CA VAL A 40 -9.39 -18.31 -34.81
C VAL A 40 -8.83 -17.74 -36.11
N GLU A 41 -9.23 -16.53 -36.44
CA GLU A 41 -8.74 -15.79 -37.61
C GLU A 41 -7.51 -14.92 -37.28
N LEU A 42 -6.38 -15.56 -36.96
CA LEU A 42 -5.15 -14.90 -36.48
C LEU A 42 -4.68 -13.73 -37.35
N GLU A 43 -4.68 -13.90 -38.68
CA GLU A 43 -4.23 -12.88 -39.63
C GLU A 43 -5.14 -11.64 -39.66
N LYS A 44 -6.42 -11.80 -39.32
CA LYS A 44 -7.34 -10.66 -39.16
C LYS A 44 -7.17 -10.00 -37.80
N ILE A 45 -6.90 -10.76 -36.74
CA ILE A 45 -6.66 -10.21 -35.39
C ILE A 45 -5.43 -9.30 -35.39
N LYS A 46 -4.35 -9.68 -36.09
CA LYS A 46 -3.14 -8.84 -36.22
C LYS A 46 -3.39 -7.51 -36.92
N LYS A 47 -4.47 -7.39 -37.72
CA LYS A 47 -4.83 -6.18 -38.48
C LYS A 47 -5.81 -5.28 -37.74
N LEU A 48 -6.30 -5.68 -36.56
CA LEU A 48 -7.21 -4.85 -35.76
C LEU A 48 -6.48 -3.60 -35.24
N ASP A 49 -7.15 -2.44 -35.33
CA ASP A 49 -6.63 -1.16 -34.84
C ASP A 49 -6.30 -1.23 -33.34
N GLY A 50 -5.02 -1.06 -32.99
CA GLY A 50 -4.53 -1.10 -31.62
C GLY A 50 -3.98 -2.45 -31.15
N VAL A 51 -4.04 -3.51 -31.97
CA VAL A 51 -3.28 -4.75 -31.74
C VAL A 51 -1.83 -4.54 -32.16
N LEU A 52 -0.90 -4.67 -31.21
CA LEU A 52 0.55 -4.53 -31.42
C LEU A 52 1.21 -5.87 -31.79
N GLY A 53 0.52 -6.97 -31.58
CA GLY A 53 1.00 -8.31 -31.88
C GLY A 53 0.10 -9.39 -31.30
N VAL A 54 0.28 -10.61 -31.79
CA VAL A 54 -0.40 -11.81 -31.30
C VAL A 54 0.67 -12.85 -31.01
N VAL A 55 0.59 -13.48 -29.83
CA VAL A 55 1.51 -14.52 -29.39
C VAL A 55 0.70 -15.76 -29.04
N GLU A 56 1.00 -16.86 -29.70
CA GLU A 56 0.45 -18.18 -29.39
C GLU A 56 1.35 -18.87 -28.34
N SER A 57 0.73 -19.31 -27.24
CA SER A 57 1.37 -20.02 -26.12
C SER A 57 0.26 -20.88 -25.48
N ASP A 58 0.28 -21.10 -24.17
CA ASP A 58 -0.77 -21.86 -23.45
C ASP A 58 -2.18 -21.22 -23.62
N THR A 59 -2.22 -19.91 -23.88
CA THR A 59 -3.42 -19.14 -24.23
C THR A 59 -3.09 -18.23 -25.41
N LEU A 60 -4.07 -17.85 -26.21
CA LEU A 60 -3.87 -16.82 -27.24
C LEU A 60 -3.67 -15.45 -26.57
N GLN A 61 -2.52 -14.81 -26.79
CA GLN A 61 -2.18 -13.53 -26.18
C GLN A 61 -2.18 -12.40 -27.21
N ILE A 62 -3.01 -11.39 -26.98
CA ILE A 62 -3.15 -10.25 -27.88
C ILE A 62 -2.56 -9.02 -27.19
N VAL A 63 -1.53 -8.43 -27.78
CA VAL A 63 -0.74 -7.35 -27.19
C VAL A 63 -1.43 -6.01 -27.50
N PHE A 64 -1.92 -5.33 -26.47
CA PHE A 64 -2.51 -3.98 -26.58
C PHE A 64 -1.63 -2.89 -25.95
N GLY A 65 -0.68 -3.29 -25.09
CA GLY A 65 0.20 -2.39 -24.35
C GLY A 65 -0.35 -1.98 -22.97
N PRO A 66 0.47 -1.31 -22.14
CA PRO A 66 0.14 -0.93 -20.77
C PRO A 66 -1.15 -0.11 -20.68
N GLY A 67 -2.03 -0.48 -19.75
CA GLY A 67 -3.28 0.24 -19.47
C GLY A 67 -4.41 0.05 -20.49
N LYS A 68 -4.10 -0.04 -21.79
CA LYS A 68 -5.09 -0.29 -22.86
C LYS A 68 -5.72 -1.67 -22.75
N VAL A 69 -4.93 -2.67 -22.38
CA VAL A 69 -5.37 -4.05 -22.21
C VAL A 69 -6.53 -4.21 -21.22
N ASN A 70 -6.51 -3.44 -20.12
CA ASN A 70 -7.56 -3.51 -19.10
C ASN A 70 -8.90 -2.98 -19.62
N LYS A 71 -8.86 -1.92 -20.44
CA LYS A 71 -10.05 -1.34 -21.06
C LYS A 71 -10.67 -2.27 -22.10
N VAL A 72 -9.85 -3.02 -22.82
CA VAL A 72 -10.33 -4.06 -23.75
C VAL A 72 -10.93 -5.23 -22.96
N LEU A 73 -10.25 -5.71 -21.90
CA LEU A 73 -10.79 -6.77 -21.03
C LEU A 73 -12.16 -6.39 -20.46
N ASP A 74 -12.34 -5.13 -20.03
CA ASP A 74 -13.59 -4.65 -19.43
C ASP A 74 -14.80 -4.75 -20.37
N GLU A 75 -14.60 -4.48 -21.65
CA GLU A 75 -15.65 -4.64 -22.66
C GLU A 75 -15.80 -6.11 -23.08
N PHE A 76 -14.69 -6.85 -23.13
CA PHE A 76 -14.66 -8.25 -23.59
C PHE A 76 -15.35 -9.23 -22.64
N TYR A 77 -15.21 -9.05 -21.31
CA TYR A 77 -15.90 -9.94 -20.35
C TYR A 77 -17.42 -9.75 -20.40
N GLN A 78 -17.91 -8.52 -20.61
CA GLN A 78 -19.35 -8.24 -20.74
C GLN A 78 -19.96 -8.93 -21.98
N LEU A 79 -19.19 -9.05 -23.06
CA LEU A 79 -19.62 -9.71 -24.29
C LEU A 79 -19.58 -11.24 -24.19
N THR A 80 -18.72 -11.80 -23.35
CA THR A 80 -18.54 -13.25 -23.19
C THR A 80 -19.38 -13.85 -22.06
N GLY A 81 -19.88 -13.02 -21.14
CA GLY A 81 -20.63 -13.48 -19.95
C GLY A 81 -19.75 -14.16 -18.90
N LEU A 82 -18.43 -14.16 -19.10
CA LEU A 82 -17.45 -14.66 -18.15
C LEU A 82 -17.14 -13.60 -17.09
N SER A 83 -16.88 -14.03 -15.85
CA SER A 83 -16.41 -13.12 -14.81
C SER A 83 -15.01 -12.61 -15.17
N LYS A 84 -14.72 -11.35 -14.84
CA LYS A 84 -13.41 -10.74 -15.10
C LYS A 84 -12.30 -11.57 -14.42
N GLY A 85 -11.46 -12.23 -15.22
CA GLY A 85 -10.39 -13.10 -14.70
C GLY A 85 -10.81 -14.53 -14.36
N GLN A 86 -11.95 -15.04 -14.86
CA GLN A 86 -12.30 -16.46 -14.72
C GLN A 86 -11.38 -17.32 -15.59
N ALA A 87 -10.55 -18.14 -14.95
CA ALA A 87 -9.93 -19.32 -15.52
C ALA A 87 -10.69 -20.55 -15.02
N GLN A 88 -11.12 -21.44 -15.93
CA GLN A 88 -11.62 -22.77 -15.55
C GLN A 88 -10.43 -23.74 -15.51
N ASP A 89 -10.50 -24.69 -14.58
CA ASP A 89 -9.44 -25.62 -14.18
C ASP A 89 -8.67 -26.25 -15.35
N GLY A 90 -7.36 -26.04 -15.35
CA GLY A 90 -6.44 -26.59 -16.33
C GLY A 90 -5.72 -25.51 -17.13
N GLU A 91 -4.50 -25.20 -16.70
CA GLU A 91 -3.45 -24.49 -17.45
C GLU A 91 -3.41 -22.94 -17.41
N ALA A 92 -2.31 -22.48 -16.82
CA ALA A 92 -1.80 -21.10 -16.73
C ALA A 92 -2.65 -20.04 -15.98
N GLN A 93 -2.93 -20.27 -14.69
CA GLN A 93 -3.28 -19.17 -13.76
C GLN A 93 -2.19 -18.08 -13.76
N ASP A 94 -2.58 -16.82 -13.90
CA ASP A 94 -1.66 -15.68 -13.80
C ASP A 94 -1.14 -15.52 -12.37
N THR A 95 0.13 -15.14 -12.23
CA THR A 95 0.79 -14.95 -10.93
C THR A 95 0.01 -13.96 -10.04
N GLN A 96 -0.65 -12.95 -10.63
CA GLN A 96 -1.47 -12.03 -9.85
C GLN A 96 -2.77 -12.68 -9.33
N ASP A 97 -3.36 -13.60 -10.09
CA ASP A 97 -4.59 -14.27 -9.69
C ASP A 97 -4.31 -15.28 -8.57
N VAL A 98 -3.23 -16.04 -8.67
CA VAL A 98 -2.74 -16.90 -7.56
C VAL A 98 -2.43 -16.07 -6.32
N ALA A 99 -1.78 -14.92 -6.48
CA ALA A 99 -1.52 -14.02 -5.35
C ALA A 99 -2.82 -13.51 -4.70
N ARG A 100 -3.85 -13.20 -5.48
CA ARG A 100 -5.16 -12.76 -4.96
C ARG A 100 -5.89 -13.88 -4.23
N GLU A 101 -5.92 -15.07 -4.81
CA GLU A 101 -6.55 -16.25 -4.22
C GLU A 101 -5.89 -16.62 -2.89
N ASN A 102 -4.55 -16.77 -2.89
CA ASN A 102 -3.79 -17.07 -1.67
C ASN A 102 -3.95 -15.97 -0.62
N LYS A 103 -4.00 -14.70 -1.03
CA LYS A 103 -4.29 -13.58 -0.11
C LYS A 103 -5.68 -13.70 0.52
N ALA A 104 -6.69 -14.15 -0.24
CA ALA A 104 -8.04 -14.36 0.27
C ALA A 104 -8.11 -15.54 1.26
N VAL A 105 -7.46 -16.66 0.93
CA VAL A 105 -7.37 -17.86 1.80
C VAL A 105 -6.66 -17.51 3.11
N GLN A 106 -5.54 -16.79 3.06
CA GLN A 106 -4.83 -16.36 4.26
C GLN A 106 -5.68 -15.43 5.12
N LYS A 107 -6.45 -14.53 4.50
CA LYS A 107 -7.40 -13.67 5.23
C LYS A 107 -8.50 -14.46 5.92
N ALA A 108 -8.97 -15.56 5.34
CA ALA A 108 -10.00 -16.41 5.94
C ALA A 108 -9.46 -17.24 7.11
N LYS A 109 -8.22 -17.73 7.01
CA LYS A 109 -7.56 -18.55 8.06
C LYS A 109 -7.30 -17.77 9.35
N TYR A 110 -7.17 -16.45 9.25
CA TYR A 110 -6.85 -15.55 10.35
C TYR A 110 -7.97 -14.51 10.57
N ASP A 111 -9.19 -14.99 10.83
CA ASP A 111 -10.39 -14.16 11.08
C ASP A 111 -10.77 -14.08 12.57
N LYS A 112 -9.82 -13.70 13.43
CA LYS A 112 -10.06 -13.45 14.87
C LYS A 112 -10.58 -12.02 15.12
N PRO A 113 -11.26 -11.73 16.27
CA PRO A 113 -11.79 -10.40 16.58
C PRO A 113 -10.76 -9.26 16.49
N VAL A 114 -9.55 -9.48 17.01
CA VAL A 114 -8.44 -8.52 16.92
C VAL A 114 -8.02 -8.29 15.47
N GLN A 115 -7.95 -9.36 14.67
CA GLN A 115 -7.61 -9.27 13.24
C GLN A 115 -8.70 -8.55 12.45
N ARG A 116 -9.98 -8.77 12.77
CA ARG A 116 -11.11 -8.01 12.19
C ARG A 116 -11.01 -6.53 12.50
N PHE A 117 -10.69 -6.17 13.74
CA PHE A 117 -10.50 -4.77 14.12
C PHE A 117 -9.33 -4.13 13.36
N LEU A 118 -8.18 -4.79 13.34
CA LEU A 118 -7.02 -4.27 12.63
C LEU A 118 -7.20 -4.23 11.10
N LYS A 119 -8.01 -5.14 10.54
CA LYS A 119 -8.41 -5.11 9.13
C LYS A 119 -9.21 -3.85 8.80
N LYS A 120 -10.11 -3.42 9.70
CA LYS A 120 -10.80 -2.12 9.56
C LYS A 120 -9.78 -0.98 9.51
N ILE A 121 -8.81 -0.99 10.43
CA ILE A 121 -7.73 0.02 10.41
C ILE A 121 -6.96 -0.01 9.08
N ALA A 122 -6.59 -1.18 8.58
CA ALA A 122 -5.90 -1.30 7.29
C ALA A 122 -6.76 -0.77 6.13
N ASN A 123 -8.07 -1.09 6.08
CA ASN A 123 -8.97 -0.63 5.03
C ASN A 123 -9.04 0.90 4.90
N ILE A 124 -8.94 1.62 6.03
CA ILE A 124 -8.91 3.09 6.07
C ILE A 124 -7.76 3.65 5.24
N PHE A 125 -6.58 3.03 5.33
CA PHE A 125 -5.37 3.44 4.60
C PHE A 125 -5.27 2.83 3.19
N VAL A 126 -5.82 1.64 2.97
CA VAL A 126 -5.84 1.01 1.63
C VAL A 126 -6.52 1.90 0.60
N ALA A 127 -7.63 2.56 0.97
CA ALA A 127 -8.31 3.52 0.10
C ALA A 127 -7.45 4.77 -0.22
N LEU A 128 -6.41 5.04 0.56
CA LEU A 128 -5.49 6.18 0.38
C LEU A 128 -4.21 5.81 -0.39
N LEU A 129 -3.95 4.52 -0.61
CA LEU A 129 -2.72 4.04 -1.25
C LEU A 129 -2.43 4.71 -2.60
N PRO A 130 -3.39 4.84 -3.55
CA PRO A 130 -3.10 5.48 -4.82
C PRO A 130 -2.58 6.91 -4.64
N GLY A 131 -3.17 7.65 -3.69
CA GLY A 131 -2.74 9.00 -3.34
C GLY A 131 -1.36 9.02 -2.70
N ILE A 132 -1.12 8.16 -1.70
CA ILE A 132 0.17 8.06 -0.99
C ILE A 132 1.31 7.73 -1.95
N ILE A 133 1.09 6.80 -2.88
CA ILE A 133 2.08 6.40 -3.89
C ILE A 133 2.38 7.56 -4.84
N ALA A 134 1.33 8.21 -5.38
CA ALA A 134 1.50 9.33 -6.30
C ALA A 134 2.22 10.51 -5.65
N ALA A 135 1.80 10.90 -4.44
CA ALA A 135 2.41 11.99 -3.68
C ALA A 135 3.87 11.68 -3.31
N GLY A 136 4.14 10.44 -2.88
CA GLY A 136 5.49 9.95 -2.58
C GLY A 136 6.42 9.98 -3.78
N LEU A 137 5.96 9.51 -4.94
CA LEU A 137 6.74 9.55 -6.19
C LEU A 137 7.03 10.99 -6.63
N ILE A 138 6.03 11.88 -6.57
CA ILE A 138 6.22 13.31 -6.88
C ILE A 138 7.27 13.90 -5.92
N ASN A 139 7.14 13.70 -4.62
CA ASN A 139 8.10 14.19 -3.64
C ASN A 139 9.51 13.64 -3.87
N GLY A 140 9.64 12.35 -4.21
CA GLY A 140 10.92 11.73 -4.51
C GLY A 140 11.57 12.26 -5.79
N ILE A 141 10.79 12.45 -6.86
CA ILE A 141 11.28 13.06 -8.11
C ILE A 141 11.71 14.51 -7.85
N CYS A 142 10.89 15.28 -7.14
CA CYS A 142 11.23 16.65 -6.75
C CYS A 142 12.49 16.69 -5.88
N ASN A 143 12.68 15.74 -4.96
CA ASN A 143 13.88 15.61 -4.14
C ASN A 143 15.14 15.44 -5.02
N VAL A 144 15.10 14.53 -5.99
CA VAL A 144 16.21 14.32 -6.94
C VAL A 144 16.50 15.61 -7.73
N ILE A 145 15.46 16.25 -8.28
CA ILE A 145 15.60 17.50 -9.05
C ILE A 145 16.21 18.62 -8.20
N ASN A 146 15.74 18.79 -6.96
CA ASN A 146 16.25 19.83 -6.07
C ASN A 146 17.74 19.64 -5.77
N VAL A 147 18.16 18.40 -5.51
CA VAL A 147 19.56 18.08 -5.26
C VAL A 147 20.40 18.32 -6.52
N SER A 148 19.96 17.83 -7.68
CA SER A 148 20.73 17.94 -8.93
C SER A 148 20.84 19.37 -9.47
N THR A 149 19.89 20.24 -9.13
CA THR A 149 19.85 21.64 -9.60
C THR A 149 20.29 22.66 -8.55
N GLY A 150 20.68 22.23 -7.35
CA GLY A 150 20.91 23.14 -6.23
C GLY A 150 19.67 23.96 -5.84
N GLY A 151 18.47 23.44 -6.13
CA GLY A 151 17.19 24.12 -5.85
C GLY A 151 16.83 25.25 -6.81
N ALA A 152 17.51 25.36 -7.96
CA ALA A 152 17.29 26.45 -8.93
C ALA A 152 15.83 26.59 -9.41
N LEU A 153 15.05 25.50 -9.38
CA LEU A 153 13.66 25.50 -9.83
C LEU A 153 12.66 25.90 -8.75
N ASN A 154 13.06 26.07 -7.48
CA ASN A 154 12.14 26.24 -6.35
C ASN A 154 11.19 27.44 -6.46
N GLY A 155 11.62 28.53 -7.09
CA GLY A 155 10.80 29.73 -7.32
C GLY A 155 9.96 29.68 -8.60
N VAL A 156 10.11 28.64 -9.42
CA VAL A 156 9.43 28.55 -10.72
C VAL A 156 8.03 27.98 -10.52
N TRP A 157 7.00 28.72 -10.95
CA TRP A 157 5.60 28.44 -10.63
C TRP A 157 5.14 27.02 -11.00
N TRP A 158 5.55 26.48 -12.16
CA TRP A 158 5.13 25.14 -12.60
C TRP A 158 5.77 24.05 -11.75
N TYR A 159 7.01 24.26 -11.31
CA TYR A 159 7.71 23.32 -10.43
C TYR A 159 7.15 23.40 -9.00
N ALA A 160 6.89 24.60 -8.50
CA ALA A 160 6.18 24.82 -7.24
C ALA A 160 4.78 24.18 -7.25
N CYS A 161 4.07 24.23 -8.38
CA CYS A 161 2.79 23.55 -8.57
C CYS A 161 2.93 22.03 -8.42
N ILE A 162 3.90 21.40 -9.10
CA ILE A 162 4.17 19.96 -8.97
C ILE A 162 4.52 19.60 -7.52
N ARG A 163 5.40 20.37 -6.87
CA ARG A 163 5.74 20.17 -5.45
C ARG A 163 4.51 20.26 -4.54
N THR A 164 3.60 21.18 -4.85
CA THR A 164 2.34 21.34 -4.11
C THR A 164 1.46 20.09 -4.24
N MET A 165 1.42 19.43 -5.40
CA MET A 165 0.69 18.16 -5.58
C MET A 165 1.21 17.05 -4.67
N GLY A 166 2.55 16.92 -4.55
CA GLY A 166 3.19 15.94 -3.66
C GLY A 166 3.01 16.25 -2.17
N TRP A 167 2.90 17.53 -1.83
CA TRP A 167 2.67 17.99 -0.46
C TRP A 167 1.21 17.84 0.00
N ALA A 168 0.24 18.16 -0.87
CA ALA A 168 -1.17 18.31 -0.51
C ALA A 168 -1.78 17.09 0.18
N LEU A 169 -1.49 15.87 -0.32
CA LEU A 169 -2.01 14.66 0.30
C LEU A 169 -1.57 14.52 1.76
N PHE A 170 -0.28 14.71 2.05
CA PHE A 170 0.26 14.53 3.41
C PHE A 170 -0.20 15.65 4.34
N ALA A 171 -0.32 16.87 3.82
CA ALA A 171 -0.85 18.01 4.57
C ALA A 171 -2.30 17.79 5.03
N TYR A 172 -3.14 17.16 4.19
CA TYR A 172 -4.55 16.93 4.45
C TYR A 172 -4.89 15.47 4.77
N LEU A 173 -3.86 14.64 5.05
CA LEU A 173 -4.03 13.22 5.35
C LEU A 173 -4.96 12.97 6.54
N PRO A 174 -4.93 13.77 7.64
CA PRO A 174 -5.90 13.63 8.72
C PRO A 174 -7.37 13.72 8.30
N ILE A 175 -7.71 14.58 7.33
CA ILE A 175 -9.08 14.70 6.82
C ILE A 175 -9.50 13.42 6.12
N LEU A 176 -8.65 12.91 5.22
CA LEU A 176 -8.93 11.70 4.44
C LEU A 176 -9.02 10.46 5.34
N VAL A 177 -8.16 10.38 6.35
CA VAL A 177 -8.21 9.30 7.36
C VAL A 177 -9.47 9.41 8.21
N GLY A 178 -9.84 10.59 8.70
CA GLY A 178 -11.08 10.79 9.44
C GLY A 178 -12.32 10.41 8.63
N TYR A 179 -12.36 10.81 7.35
CA TYR A 179 -13.42 10.45 6.40
C TYR A 179 -13.53 8.93 6.22
N ASN A 180 -12.43 8.26 5.90
CA ASN A 180 -12.41 6.82 5.67
C ASN A 180 -12.70 6.05 6.96
N ALA A 181 -12.19 6.50 8.12
CA ALA A 181 -12.45 5.91 9.41
C ALA A 181 -13.94 5.94 9.77
N ALA A 182 -14.60 7.09 9.58
CA ALA A 182 -16.03 7.18 9.84
C ALA A 182 -16.82 6.22 8.93
N ARG A 183 -16.50 6.16 7.63
CA ARG A 183 -17.16 5.24 6.68
C ARG A 183 -16.91 3.77 6.99
N GLU A 184 -15.69 3.39 7.30
CA GLU A 184 -15.32 2.00 7.64
C GLU A 184 -16.06 1.53 8.90
N PHE A 185 -16.31 2.45 9.84
CA PHE A 185 -17.07 2.19 11.04
C PHE A 185 -18.58 2.44 10.86
N GLY A 186 -19.04 2.71 9.64
CA GLY A 186 -20.45 2.81 9.24
C GLY A 186 -21.16 4.11 9.62
N GLY A 187 -20.42 5.20 9.79
CA GLY A 187 -20.94 6.56 9.95
C GLY A 187 -20.72 7.42 8.71
N SER A 188 -21.07 8.70 8.82
CA SER A 188 -20.97 9.71 7.78
C SER A 188 -19.53 10.14 7.56
N GLY A 189 -19.02 9.92 6.34
CA GLY A 189 -17.67 10.34 5.97
C GLY A 189 -17.43 11.83 6.13
N ALA A 190 -18.41 12.68 5.82
CA ALA A 190 -18.29 14.13 5.97
C ALA A 190 -18.07 14.56 7.44
N LEU A 191 -18.78 13.94 8.40
CA LEU A 191 -18.58 14.22 9.82
C LEU A 191 -17.21 13.74 10.30
N GLY A 192 -16.77 12.57 9.81
CA GLY A 192 -15.41 12.07 10.03
C GLY A 192 -14.32 12.99 9.47
N ALA A 193 -14.54 13.58 8.29
CA ALA A 193 -13.63 14.55 7.68
C ALA A 193 -13.48 15.81 8.53
N ILE A 194 -14.58 16.30 9.12
CA ILE A 194 -14.56 17.43 10.06
C ILE A 194 -13.74 17.07 11.30
N ALA A 195 -13.95 15.88 11.88
CA ALA A 195 -13.13 15.37 12.99
C ALA A 195 -11.64 15.32 12.63
N GLY A 196 -11.30 14.86 11.43
CA GLY A 196 -9.93 14.86 10.91
C GLY A 196 -9.35 16.26 10.73
N ALA A 197 -10.14 17.21 10.23
CA ALA A 197 -9.73 18.60 10.04
C ALA A 197 -9.36 19.30 11.35
N MET A 198 -9.98 18.91 12.48
CA MET A 198 -9.61 19.41 13.81
C MET A 198 -8.20 18.98 14.26
N SER A 199 -7.55 18.06 13.54
CA SER A 199 -6.17 17.63 13.79
C SER A 199 -5.16 18.31 12.87
N ILE A 200 -5.59 19.30 12.10
CA ILE A 200 -4.74 20.09 11.19
C ILE A 200 -4.69 21.52 11.71
N VAL A 201 -3.50 22.11 11.76
CA VAL A 201 -3.37 23.52 12.15
C VAL A 201 -3.92 24.39 11.04
N ASN A 202 -4.91 25.22 11.35
CA ASN A 202 -5.33 26.33 10.52
C ASN A 202 -5.33 27.61 11.38
N PRO A 203 -4.54 28.64 11.04
CA PRO A 203 -4.47 29.88 11.81
C PRO A 203 -5.82 30.58 12.02
N ALA A 204 -6.80 30.35 11.15
CA ALA A 204 -8.14 30.90 11.26
C ALA A 204 -9.06 30.13 12.24
N MET A 205 -8.56 29.07 12.89
CA MET A 205 -9.34 28.34 13.90
C MET A 205 -9.68 29.26 15.08
N PRO A 206 -10.96 29.35 15.49
CA PRO A 206 -11.35 30.15 16.64
C PRO A 206 -10.61 29.77 17.94
N LEU A 207 -10.28 28.50 18.12
CA LEU A 207 -9.52 28.00 19.28
C LEU A 207 -8.06 28.45 19.33
N LEU A 208 -7.51 28.92 18.21
CA LEU A 208 -6.14 29.45 18.12
C LEU A 208 -6.11 30.98 18.17
N ALA A 209 -7.26 31.64 18.31
CA ALA A 209 -7.34 33.08 18.41
C ALA A 209 -6.72 33.61 19.71
N THR A 210 -6.18 34.82 19.62
CA THR A 210 -5.73 35.61 20.77
C THR A 210 -6.79 36.65 21.11
N ILE A 211 -7.26 36.66 22.35
CA ILE A 211 -8.25 37.63 22.86
C ILE A 211 -7.58 38.45 23.97
N LYS A 212 -7.47 39.78 23.76
CA LYS A 212 -6.79 40.69 24.70
C LYS A 212 -5.38 40.19 25.06
N ASP A 213 -4.60 39.88 24.04
CA ASP A 213 -3.23 39.33 24.12
C ASP A 213 -3.09 37.97 24.81
N ASN A 214 -4.20 37.30 25.17
CA ASN A 214 -4.20 35.97 25.77
C ASN A 214 -4.70 34.91 24.78
N GLN A 215 -3.98 33.79 24.70
CA GLN A 215 -4.43 32.61 23.96
C GLN A 215 -5.52 31.87 24.73
N ILE A 216 -6.41 31.18 24.00
CA ILE A 216 -7.46 30.36 24.61
C ILE A 216 -6.83 29.11 25.25
N ILE A 217 -7.10 28.91 26.54
CA ILE A 217 -6.61 27.77 27.33
C ILE A 217 -7.72 26.73 27.47
N LEU A 218 -7.37 25.46 27.22
CA LEU A 218 -8.29 24.34 27.36
C LEU A 218 -8.45 23.94 28.84
N PRO A 219 -9.68 23.66 29.31
CA PRO A 219 -9.98 23.46 30.73
C PRO A 219 -9.41 22.16 31.33
N ILE A 220 -9.08 21.14 30.53
CA ILE A 220 -8.55 19.86 31.02
C ILE A 220 -7.03 19.81 30.97
N THR A 221 -6.44 20.25 29.85
CA THR A 221 -4.97 20.19 29.68
C THR A 221 -4.25 21.40 30.26
N ASN A 222 -4.99 22.45 30.64
CA ASN A 222 -4.46 23.76 31.05
C ASN A 222 -3.39 24.28 30.07
N SER A 223 -3.63 24.06 28.77
CA SER A 223 -2.73 24.40 27.68
C SER A 223 -3.48 25.04 26.52
N VAL A 224 -2.75 25.75 25.67
CA VAL A 224 -3.26 26.20 24.37
C VAL A 224 -3.62 24.98 23.52
N PHE A 225 -4.66 25.10 22.71
CA PHE A 225 -5.02 24.04 21.77
C PHE A 225 -3.88 23.83 20.76
N ASN A 226 -3.42 22.58 20.64
CA ASN A 226 -2.46 22.18 19.61
C ASN A 226 -3.09 21.09 18.72
N PRO A 227 -3.66 21.45 17.56
CA PRO A 227 -4.26 20.50 16.61
C PRO A 227 -3.30 19.38 16.19
N ALA A 228 -2.01 19.70 16.06
CA ALA A 228 -0.99 18.76 15.62
C ALA A 228 -0.54 17.79 16.73
N SER A 229 -0.86 18.07 18.01
CA SER A 229 -0.37 17.27 19.15
C SER A 229 -0.83 15.81 19.10
N GLY A 230 -2.08 15.54 18.74
CA GLY A 230 -2.59 14.18 18.53
C GLY A 230 -2.39 13.66 17.12
N GLY A 231 -2.06 14.54 16.16
CA GLY A 231 -1.69 14.22 14.79
C GLY A 231 -2.68 13.30 14.05
N LEU A 232 -2.15 12.47 13.16
CA LEU A 232 -2.95 11.55 12.35
C LEU A 232 -3.67 10.48 13.20
N LEU A 233 -3.12 10.11 14.35
CA LEU A 233 -3.72 9.13 15.25
C LEU A 233 -4.99 9.67 15.93
N ALA A 234 -4.99 10.93 16.37
CA ALA A 234 -6.19 11.56 16.90
C ALA A 234 -7.30 11.65 15.84
N ALA A 235 -6.97 12.00 14.59
CA ALA A 235 -7.94 12.02 13.48
C ALA A 235 -8.56 10.65 13.22
N LEU A 236 -7.76 9.58 13.23
CA LEU A 236 -8.22 8.20 13.10
C LEU A 236 -9.20 7.83 14.23
N ILE A 237 -8.83 8.09 15.48
CA ILE A 237 -9.66 7.79 16.65
C ILE A 237 -10.95 8.62 16.64
N ALA A 238 -10.86 9.90 16.28
CA ALA A 238 -12.01 10.80 16.17
C ALA A 238 -13.00 10.34 15.10
N GLY A 239 -12.53 9.95 13.91
CA GLY A 239 -13.40 9.41 12.86
C GLY A 239 -14.14 8.14 13.29
N MET A 240 -13.44 7.21 13.96
CA MET A 240 -14.06 6.01 14.53
C MET A 240 -15.10 6.35 15.60
N PHE A 241 -14.77 7.28 16.50
CA PHE A 241 -15.66 7.74 17.55
C PHE A 241 -16.92 8.40 16.97
N PHE A 242 -16.78 9.28 15.98
CA PHE A 242 -17.89 9.97 15.34
C PHE A 242 -18.86 8.98 14.69
N ALA A 243 -18.36 7.92 14.05
CA ALA A 243 -19.23 6.88 13.49
C ALA A 243 -20.03 6.13 14.57
N VAL A 244 -19.39 5.78 15.69
CA VAL A 244 -20.08 5.11 16.80
C VAL A 244 -21.10 6.04 17.47
N LEU A 245 -20.72 7.30 17.67
CA LEU A 245 -21.56 8.34 18.26
C LEU A 245 -22.79 8.61 17.38
N GLU A 246 -22.60 8.76 16.07
CA GLU A 246 -23.68 8.99 15.11
C GLU A 246 -24.69 7.85 15.14
N LYS A 247 -24.25 6.59 15.06
CA LYS A 247 -25.15 5.44 15.16
C LYS A 247 -25.95 5.39 16.46
N LYS A 248 -25.37 5.87 17.57
CA LYS A 248 -26.07 5.93 18.85
C LYS A 248 -27.09 7.05 18.86
N ILE A 249 -26.73 8.24 18.39
CA ILE A 249 -27.64 9.40 18.35
C ILE A 249 -28.82 9.11 17.44
N ARG A 250 -28.59 8.63 16.21
CA ARG A 250 -29.67 8.30 15.25
C ARG A 250 -30.69 7.30 15.78
N LYS A 251 -30.30 6.40 16.70
CA LYS A 251 -31.24 5.45 17.34
C LYS A 251 -32.24 6.11 18.30
N HIS A 252 -31.94 7.29 18.81
CA HIS A 252 -32.77 7.99 19.79
C HIS A 252 -33.51 9.19 19.20
N ILE A 253 -33.10 9.67 18.02
CA ILE A 253 -33.70 10.83 17.37
C ILE A 253 -34.87 10.36 16.47
N PRO A 254 -36.06 10.99 16.56
CA PRO A 254 -37.17 10.69 15.66
C PRO A 254 -36.82 10.97 14.19
N ASP A 255 -37.27 10.10 13.29
CA ASP A 255 -36.98 10.15 11.84
C ASP A 255 -37.24 11.54 11.21
N LEU A 256 -38.29 12.24 11.66
CA LEU A 256 -38.68 13.56 11.16
C LEU A 256 -37.56 14.61 11.27
N ILE A 257 -36.72 14.52 12.31
CA ILE A 257 -35.68 15.50 12.61
C ILE A 257 -34.27 14.93 12.54
N ASP A 258 -34.12 13.62 12.31
CA ASP A 258 -32.85 12.90 12.28
C ASP A 258 -31.84 13.51 11.30
N THR A 259 -32.29 13.93 10.12
CA THR A 259 -31.45 14.55 9.09
C THR A 259 -30.75 15.84 9.58
N PHE A 260 -31.36 16.59 10.50
CA PHE A 260 -30.82 17.85 10.99
C PHE A 260 -30.14 17.71 12.35
N ILE A 261 -30.79 17.03 13.29
CA ILE A 261 -30.37 16.99 14.70
C ILE A 261 -29.22 16.02 14.92
N SER A 262 -29.24 14.85 14.28
CA SER A 262 -28.19 13.86 14.48
C SER A 262 -26.80 14.35 14.05
N PRO A 263 -26.58 14.89 12.83
CA PRO A 263 -25.26 15.41 12.48
C PRO A 263 -24.84 16.60 13.36
N LEU A 264 -25.78 17.47 13.77
CA LEU A 264 -25.50 18.58 14.68
C LEU A 264 -24.99 18.09 16.04
N LEU A 265 -25.70 17.14 16.66
CA LEU A 265 -25.32 16.58 17.96
C LEU A 265 -24.00 15.80 17.86
N VAL A 266 -23.76 15.07 16.77
CA VAL A 266 -22.48 14.40 16.52
C VAL A 266 -21.34 15.42 16.47
N LEU A 267 -21.51 16.57 15.80
CA LEU A 267 -20.47 17.60 15.74
C LEU A 267 -20.23 18.29 17.08
N ILE A 268 -21.29 18.65 17.81
CA ILE A 268 -21.15 19.34 19.10
C ILE A 268 -20.52 18.41 20.14
N ILE A 269 -21.12 17.24 20.37
CA ILE A 269 -20.65 16.28 21.37
C ILE A 269 -19.31 15.69 20.91
N GLY A 270 -19.24 15.30 19.64
CA GLY A 270 -18.04 14.74 19.03
C GLY A 270 -16.87 15.70 19.04
N GLY A 271 -17.07 16.96 18.68
CA GLY A 271 -16.03 17.99 18.66
C GLY A 271 -15.47 18.28 20.06
N ILE A 272 -16.33 18.40 21.08
CA ILE A 272 -15.89 18.60 22.47
C ILE A 272 -15.07 17.40 22.96
N VAL A 273 -15.54 16.17 22.72
CA VAL A 273 -14.80 14.95 23.09
C VAL A 273 -13.51 14.82 22.30
N ALA A 274 -13.52 15.17 21.01
CA ALA A 274 -12.34 15.14 20.16
C ALA A 274 -11.25 16.06 20.70
N LEU A 275 -11.63 17.29 21.06
CA LEU A 275 -10.75 18.32 21.61
C LEU A 275 -10.19 17.96 22.97
N LEU A 276 -11.05 17.59 23.92
CA LEU A 276 -10.69 17.47 25.33
C LEU A 276 -10.16 16.08 25.72
N VAL A 277 -10.51 15.05 24.95
CA VAL A 277 -10.18 13.65 25.27
C VAL A 277 -9.35 13.01 24.17
N ILE A 278 -9.83 13.01 22.92
CA ILE A 278 -9.18 12.23 21.85
C ILE A 278 -7.82 12.84 21.45
N GLN A 279 -7.71 14.16 21.36
CA GLN A 279 -6.45 14.83 21.03
C GLN A 279 -5.35 14.56 22.09
N PRO A 280 -5.58 14.77 23.41
CA PRO A 280 -4.61 14.38 24.44
C PRO A 280 -4.27 12.89 24.44
N LEU A 281 -5.27 12.02 24.25
CA LEU A 281 -5.03 10.57 24.14
C LEU A 281 -4.18 10.22 22.92
N GLY A 282 -4.46 10.84 21.77
CA GLY A 282 -3.68 10.69 20.55
C GLY A 282 -2.23 11.14 20.75
N ALA A 283 -2.02 12.26 21.43
CA ALA A 283 -0.69 12.77 21.76
C ALA A 283 0.07 11.81 22.68
N GLY A 284 -0.59 11.30 23.73
CA GLY A 284 -0.02 10.31 24.64
C GLY A 284 0.35 9.00 23.92
N LEU A 285 -0.56 8.48 23.08
CA LEU A 285 -0.31 7.28 22.29
C LEU A 285 0.86 7.46 21.32
N THR A 286 0.92 8.62 20.66
CA THR A 286 2.01 8.99 19.75
C THR A 286 3.35 8.99 20.50
N LYS A 287 3.40 9.56 21.70
CA LYS A 287 4.59 9.57 22.56
C LYS A 287 5.03 8.15 22.96
N VAL A 288 4.09 7.28 23.31
CA VAL A 288 4.40 5.87 23.65
C VAL A 288 4.97 5.13 22.46
N ILE A 289 4.33 5.24 21.28
CA ILE A 289 4.81 4.56 20.08
C ILE A 289 6.20 5.08 19.69
N PHE A 290 6.39 6.40 19.71
CA PHE A 290 7.70 7.00 19.44
C PHE A 290 8.75 6.50 20.42
N ALA A 291 8.44 6.38 21.72
CA ALA A 291 9.37 5.86 22.71
C ALA A 291 9.79 4.40 22.44
N VAL A 292 8.86 3.54 22.03
CA VAL A 292 9.18 2.15 21.67
C VAL A 292 10.06 2.08 20.43
N LEU A 293 9.76 2.89 19.41
CA LEU A 293 10.54 2.94 18.17
C LEU A 293 11.94 3.51 18.41
N SER A 294 12.04 4.61 19.17
CA SER A 294 13.31 5.17 19.62
C SER A 294 14.08 4.19 20.48
N PHE A 295 13.44 3.40 21.35
CA PHE A 295 14.13 2.35 22.11
C PHE A 295 14.73 1.28 21.19
N ALA A 296 13.94 0.76 20.25
CA ALA A 296 14.42 -0.22 19.28
C ALA A 296 15.58 0.36 18.45
N TYR A 297 15.49 1.61 18.00
CA TYR A 297 16.51 2.22 17.16
C TYR A 297 17.76 2.63 17.94
N GLU A 298 17.62 3.40 19.03
CA GLU A 298 18.73 4.02 19.75
C GLU A 298 19.37 3.08 20.78
N LYS A 299 18.59 2.21 21.44
CA LYS A 299 19.09 1.34 22.51
C LYS A 299 19.48 -0.04 22.03
N MET A 300 18.71 -0.62 21.10
CA MET A 300 19.07 -1.92 20.51
C MET A 300 19.97 -1.80 19.28
N GLY A 301 20.10 -0.59 18.71
CA GLY A 301 21.01 -0.30 17.60
C GLY A 301 20.84 -1.26 16.43
N VAL A 302 21.93 -1.93 16.07
CA VAL A 302 21.99 -2.92 14.97
C VAL A 302 20.99 -4.06 15.17
N VAL A 303 20.83 -4.55 16.41
CA VAL A 303 19.89 -5.63 16.73
C VAL A 303 18.45 -5.16 16.55
N GLY A 304 18.16 -3.90 16.91
CA GLY A 304 16.87 -3.29 16.67
C GLY A 304 16.54 -3.21 15.18
N GLY A 305 17.48 -2.74 14.35
CA GLY A 305 17.33 -2.72 12.90
C GLY A 305 17.06 -4.10 12.30
N TYR A 306 17.74 -5.12 12.80
CA TYR A 306 17.51 -6.51 12.40
C TYR A 306 16.08 -6.97 12.71
N ILE A 307 15.64 -6.82 13.97
CA ILE A 307 14.33 -7.27 14.43
C ILE A 307 13.20 -6.53 13.70
N LEU A 308 13.35 -5.21 13.51
CA LEU A 308 12.36 -4.39 12.83
C LEU A 308 12.17 -4.84 11.37
N SER A 309 13.26 -5.06 10.63
CA SER A 309 13.17 -5.55 9.25
C SER A 309 12.63 -6.98 9.17
N ALA A 310 13.12 -7.89 10.02
CA ALA A 310 12.70 -9.29 10.01
C ALA A 310 11.21 -9.45 10.43
N GLY A 311 10.75 -8.64 11.37
CA GLY A 311 9.36 -8.65 11.86
C GLY A 311 8.37 -7.94 10.94
N PHE A 312 8.82 -7.19 9.93
CA PHE A 312 7.93 -6.37 9.12
C PHE A 312 7.14 -7.18 8.09
N LEU A 313 7.76 -8.15 7.44
CA LEU A 313 7.11 -8.92 6.37
C LEU A 313 5.87 -9.71 6.84
N PRO A 314 5.85 -10.32 8.05
CA PRO A 314 4.63 -10.85 8.64
C PRO A 314 3.50 -9.81 8.75
N LEU A 315 3.81 -8.57 9.16
CA LEU A 315 2.83 -7.48 9.20
C LEU A 315 2.33 -7.10 7.79
N VAL A 316 3.20 -7.20 6.78
CA VAL A 316 2.83 -7.00 5.37
C VAL A 316 1.86 -8.08 4.89
N ALA A 317 2.10 -9.35 5.23
CA ALA A 317 1.26 -10.50 4.87
C ALA A 317 -0.18 -10.41 5.40
N VAL A 318 -0.40 -9.72 6.53
CA VAL A 318 -1.74 -9.49 7.09
C VAL A 318 -2.26 -8.06 6.87
N GLY A 319 -1.52 -7.21 6.16
CA GLY A 319 -1.91 -5.82 5.89
C GLY A 319 -1.77 -4.86 7.08
N LEU A 320 -1.27 -5.35 8.22
CA LEU A 320 -1.10 -4.58 9.45
C LEU A 320 -0.03 -3.50 9.37
N HIS A 321 0.92 -3.64 8.44
CA HIS A 321 1.93 -2.61 8.18
C HIS A 321 1.33 -1.23 7.87
N GLN A 322 0.11 -1.17 7.31
CA GLN A 322 -0.60 0.08 7.03
C GLN A 322 -0.98 0.84 8.31
N ALA A 323 -1.03 0.17 9.46
CA ALA A 323 -1.22 0.82 10.75
C ALA A 323 -0.01 1.70 11.15
N LEU A 324 1.15 1.54 10.50
CA LEU A 324 2.33 2.39 10.72
C LEU A 324 2.34 3.68 9.87
N THR A 325 1.41 3.85 8.92
CA THR A 325 1.33 5.06 8.10
C THR A 325 1.27 6.37 8.91
N PRO A 326 0.51 6.46 10.04
CA PRO A 326 0.57 7.62 10.93
C PRO A 326 1.96 7.92 11.47
N ILE A 327 2.72 6.88 11.82
CA ILE A 327 4.07 7.02 12.36
C ILE A 327 5.03 7.50 11.29
N HIS A 328 4.95 6.96 10.07
CA HIS A 328 5.78 7.44 8.97
C HIS A 328 5.49 8.91 8.65
N SER A 329 4.21 9.29 8.59
CA SER A 329 3.82 10.69 8.38
C SER A 329 4.33 11.61 9.49
N MET A 330 4.28 11.16 10.74
CA MET A 330 4.81 11.91 11.88
C MET A 330 6.34 12.07 11.80
N LEU A 331 7.07 11.00 11.48
CA LEU A 331 8.54 11.05 11.36
C LEU A 331 8.99 11.90 10.16
N ASN A 332 8.18 12.00 9.12
CA ASN A 332 8.44 12.85 7.96
C ASN A 332 7.94 14.30 8.11
N ASP A 333 7.38 14.67 9.26
CA ASP A 333 7.01 16.06 9.55
C ASP A 333 8.27 16.92 9.82
N PRO A 334 8.57 17.94 9.00
CA PRO A 334 9.71 18.84 9.20
C PRO A 334 9.66 19.61 10.53
N ALA A 335 8.46 19.84 11.08
CA ALA A 335 8.27 20.50 12.37
C ALA A 335 8.34 19.51 13.56
N GLY A 336 8.40 18.21 13.30
CA GLY A 336 8.44 17.16 14.30
C GLY A 336 9.82 16.94 14.92
N ALA A 337 9.89 16.05 15.92
CA ALA A 337 11.11 15.75 16.68
C ALA A 337 12.26 15.20 15.79
N SER A 338 11.92 14.50 14.71
CA SER A 338 12.85 13.96 13.73
C SER A 338 13.25 14.95 12.63
N LYS A 339 12.69 16.18 12.64
CA LYS A 339 12.93 17.23 11.62
C LYS A 339 12.69 16.72 10.19
N GLY A 340 11.69 15.88 10.00
CA GLY A 340 11.31 15.31 8.71
C GLY A 340 12.09 14.06 8.28
N ILE A 341 13.02 13.56 9.10
CA ILE A 341 13.80 12.36 8.78
C ILE A 341 13.18 11.11 9.39
N ASN A 342 12.69 10.23 8.52
CA ASN A 342 12.12 8.96 8.92
C ASN A 342 13.19 7.85 8.84
N TYR A 343 13.80 7.58 9.99
CA TYR A 343 14.80 6.52 10.17
C TYR A 343 14.21 5.11 10.13
N LEU A 344 12.91 4.96 10.37
CA LEU A 344 12.25 3.67 10.49
C LEU A 344 11.96 3.06 9.11
N LEU A 345 11.40 3.85 8.18
CA LEU A 345 11.01 3.37 6.86
C LEU A 345 12.13 2.65 6.08
N PRO A 346 13.37 3.17 5.97
CA PRO A 346 14.42 2.49 5.21
C PRO A 346 14.81 1.14 5.82
N ILE A 347 14.72 0.96 7.14
CA ILE A 347 14.93 -0.34 7.80
C ILE A 347 13.81 -1.31 7.40
N LEU A 348 12.55 -0.88 7.49
CA LEU A 348 11.38 -1.73 7.18
C LEU A 348 11.33 -2.10 5.69
N MET A 349 11.78 -1.23 4.79
CA MET A 349 11.85 -1.51 3.34
C MET A 349 12.72 -2.73 3.00
N MET A 350 13.69 -3.07 3.86
CA MET A 350 14.58 -4.22 3.66
C MET A 350 13.82 -5.56 3.69
N ALA A 351 12.65 -5.62 4.33
CA ALA A 351 11.76 -6.77 4.32
C ALA A 351 11.39 -7.23 2.90
N GLY A 352 11.08 -6.28 2.02
CA GLY A 352 10.82 -6.57 0.61
C GLY A 352 12.05 -7.13 -0.10
N GLY A 353 13.25 -6.66 0.27
CA GLY A 353 14.49 -7.18 -0.28
C GLY A 353 14.80 -8.62 0.14
N GLY A 354 14.49 -9.00 1.38
CA GLY A 354 14.57 -10.40 1.80
C GLY A 354 13.69 -11.31 0.95
N GLN A 355 12.51 -10.85 0.53
CA GLN A 355 11.65 -11.60 -0.40
C GLN A 355 12.28 -11.76 -1.78
N VAL A 356 12.87 -10.70 -2.34
CA VAL A 356 13.57 -10.77 -3.62
C VAL A 356 14.71 -11.80 -3.55
N GLY A 357 15.51 -11.76 -2.48
CA GLY A 357 16.56 -12.74 -2.20
C GLY A 357 16.03 -14.17 -2.12
N ALA A 358 14.98 -14.39 -1.34
CA ALA A 358 14.35 -15.70 -1.19
C ALA A 358 13.78 -16.23 -2.52
N GLY A 359 13.18 -15.36 -3.33
CA GLY A 359 12.71 -15.67 -4.68
C GLY A 359 13.86 -16.14 -5.58
N LEU A 360 14.99 -15.43 -5.58
CA LEU A 360 16.18 -15.84 -6.34
C LEU A 360 16.72 -17.21 -5.88
N ALA A 361 16.76 -17.47 -4.57
CA ALA A 361 17.19 -18.76 -4.05
C ALA A 361 16.27 -19.90 -4.49
N LEU A 362 14.96 -19.70 -4.41
CA LEU A 362 13.96 -20.66 -4.89
C LEU A 362 14.09 -20.89 -6.40
N TYR A 363 14.27 -19.83 -7.19
CA TYR A 363 14.39 -19.94 -8.66
C TYR A 363 15.57 -20.83 -9.09
N ILE A 364 16.70 -20.69 -8.39
CA ILE A 364 17.89 -21.49 -8.67
C ILE A 364 17.70 -22.94 -8.21
N LYS A 365 17.15 -23.14 -7.00
CA LYS A 365 17.17 -24.44 -6.34
C LYS A 365 16.00 -25.36 -6.71
N THR A 366 14.81 -24.81 -6.96
CA THR A 366 13.64 -25.65 -7.26
C THR A 366 13.74 -26.32 -8.64
N LYS A 367 13.15 -27.49 -8.79
CA LYS A 367 12.94 -28.17 -10.08
C LYS A 367 11.56 -27.89 -10.67
N ASN A 368 10.63 -27.39 -9.86
CA ASN A 368 9.24 -27.17 -10.23
C ASN A 368 9.08 -26.05 -11.28
N LYS A 369 8.56 -26.38 -12.46
CA LYS A 369 8.44 -25.43 -13.58
C LYS A 369 7.41 -24.33 -13.30
N LYS A 370 6.31 -24.66 -12.62
CA LYS A 370 5.24 -23.72 -12.29
C LYS A 370 5.73 -22.66 -11.31
N LEU A 371 6.41 -23.09 -10.24
CA LEU A 371 7.02 -22.18 -9.28
C LEU A 371 8.08 -21.29 -9.94
N LYS A 372 8.95 -21.82 -10.80
CA LYS A 372 9.94 -21.01 -11.54
C LYS A 372 9.29 -19.91 -12.37
N ARG A 373 8.16 -20.19 -13.03
CA ARG A 373 7.40 -19.19 -13.80
C ARG A 373 6.87 -18.08 -12.88
N TYR A 374 6.23 -18.43 -11.76
CA TYR A 374 5.72 -17.43 -10.81
C TYR A 374 6.83 -16.56 -10.22
N ILE A 375 7.99 -17.14 -9.93
CA ILE A 375 9.14 -16.39 -9.46
C ILE A 375 9.66 -15.44 -10.54
N LYS A 376 9.80 -15.91 -11.78
CA LYS A 376 10.25 -15.10 -12.92
C LYS A 376 9.33 -13.89 -13.16
N ASP A 377 8.03 -14.08 -13.02
CA ASP A 377 7.04 -13.02 -13.18
C ASP A 377 7.04 -12.03 -11.99
N SER A 378 7.32 -12.52 -10.78
CA SER A 378 7.22 -11.73 -9.54
C SER A 378 8.49 -10.95 -9.19
N ILE A 379 9.69 -11.47 -9.49
CA ILE A 379 10.96 -10.83 -9.10
C ILE A 379 11.11 -9.40 -9.63
N PRO A 380 10.88 -9.11 -10.93
CA PRO A 380 11.05 -7.75 -11.45
C PRO A 380 10.16 -6.74 -10.71
N VAL A 381 8.94 -7.14 -10.40
CA VAL A 381 7.94 -6.30 -9.72
C VAL A 381 8.29 -6.16 -8.22
N GLY A 382 8.82 -7.22 -7.60
CA GLY A 382 9.37 -7.22 -6.24
C GLY A 382 10.57 -6.30 -6.07
N ILE A 383 11.50 -6.27 -7.03
CA ILE A 383 12.64 -5.33 -7.05
C ILE A 383 12.15 -3.87 -7.06
N LEU A 384 11.07 -3.60 -7.79
CA LEU A 384 10.42 -2.29 -7.83
C LEU A 384 9.60 -1.96 -6.57
N GLY A 385 9.61 -2.83 -5.56
CA GLY A 385 8.96 -2.61 -4.27
C GLY A 385 7.50 -3.06 -4.21
N ILE A 386 7.00 -3.75 -5.23
CA ILE A 386 5.66 -4.35 -5.23
C ILE A 386 5.81 -5.83 -4.86
N GLY A 387 5.72 -6.11 -3.56
CA GLY A 387 6.03 -7.43 -3.00
C GLY A 387 4.88 -8.44 -3.04
N GLU A 388 3.63 -8.02 -3.23
CA GLU A 388 2.46 -8.91 -3.11
C GLU A 388 2.50 -10.14 -4.03
N PRO A 389 2.87 -10.03 -5.33
CA PRO A 389 2.98 -11.20 -6.19
C PRO A 389 4.01 -12.20 -5.64
N LEU A 390 5.19 -11.73 -5.23
CA LEU A 390 6.26 -12.57 -4.70
C LEU A 390 5.95 -13.14 -3.31
N MET A 391 5.18 -12.42 -2.50
CA MET A 391 4.75 -12.88 -1.20
C MET A 391 3.71 -14.00 -1.32
N TYR A 392 2.59 -13.70 -1.97
CA TYR A 392 1.41 -14.57 -1.94
C TYR A 392 1.45 -15.69 -2.97
N ALA A 393 2.14 -15.52 -4.11
CA ALA A 393 2.24 -16.57 -5.13
C ALA A 393 3.53 -17.41 -5.04
N VAL A 394 4.45 -17.08 -4.12
CA VAL A 394 5.74 -17.79 -4.00
C VAL A 394 6.05 -18.12 -2.54
N THR A 395 6.43 -17.13 -1.72
CA THR A 395 7.09 -17.41 -0.42
C THR A 395 6.13 -17.84 0.68
N LEU A 396 4.97 -17.18 0.82
CA LEU A 396 4.01 -17.41 1.90
C LEU A 396 3.35 -18.80 1.85
N PRO A 397 2.91 -19.33 0.68
CA PRO A 397 2.36 -20.69 0.59
C PRO A 397 3.35 -21.79 1.03
N LEU A 398 4.64 -21.52 0.86
CA LEU A 398 5.73 -22.42 1.24
C LEU A 398 6.08 -22.34 2.74
N GLY A 399 5.65 -21.28 3.45
CA GLY A 399 5.81 -21.10 4.89
C GLY A 399 7.27 -20.93 5.34
N ARG A 400 8.08 -21.98 5.19
CA ARG A 400 9.50 -22.01 5.51
C ARG A 400 10.28 -20.97 4.72
N SER A 401 10.04 -20.87 3.40
CA SER A 401 10.71 -19.86 2.56
C SER A 401 10.31 -18.43 2.94
N PHE A 402 9.08 -18.21 3.40
CA PHE A 402 8.65 -16.92 3.92
C PHE A 402 9.37 -16.56 5.22
N LEU A 403 9.50 -17.49 6.15
CA LEU A 403 10.23 -17.28 7.40
C LEU A 403 11.71 -16.98 7.14
N THR A 404 12.36 -17.72 6.24
CA THR A 404 13.76 -17.45 5.89
C THR A 404 13.95 -16.13 5.15
N ALA A 405 12.97 -15.69 4.35
CA ALA A 405 12.96 -14.35 3.76
C ALA A 405 12.94 -13.25 4.83
N CYS A 406 12.13 -13.43 5.89
CA CYS A 406 12.07 -12.51 7.04
C CYS A 406 13.41 -12.46 7.79
N ILE A 407 13.95 -13.62 8.14
CA ILE A 407 15.23 -13.71 8.86
C ILE A 407 16.36 -13.10 8.01
N GLY A 408 16.36 -13.38 6.71
CA GLY A 408 17.33 -12.84 5.76
C GLY A 408 17.24 -11.32 5.57
N SER A 409 16.04 -10.73 5.57
CA SER A 409 15.87 -9.27 5.47
C SER A 409 16.42 -8.54 6.69
N GLY A 410 16.49 -9.20 7.84
CA GLY A 410 17.07 -8.64 9.07
C GLY A 410 18.50 -8.12 8.85
N PHE A 411 19.31 -8.80 8.04
CA PHE A 411 20.70 -8.36 7.77
C PHE A 411 20.75 -7.01 7.03
N GLY A 412 19.83 -6.78 6.08
CA GLY A 412 19.71 -5.48 5.43
C GLY A 412 19.20 -4.40 6.40
N GLY A 413 18.27 -4.75 7.29
CA GLY A 413 17.77 -3.84 8.34
C GLY A 413 18.85 -3.44 9.34
N ALA A 414 19.71 -4.39 9.73
CA ALA A 414 20.88 -4.16 10.54
C ALA A 414 21.86 -3.19 9.87
N LEU A 415 22.17 -3.41 8.58
CA LEU A 415 23.05 -2.50 7.83
C LEU A 415 22.43 -1.11 7.65
N ALA A 416 21.12 -1.02 7.38
CA ALA A 416 20.40 0.25 7.30
C ALA A 416 20.49 1.04 8.62
N ALA A 417 20.43 0.35 9.76
CA ALA A 417 20.63 0.96 11.08
C ALA A 417 22.08 1.42 11.30
N ILE A 418 23.08 0.61 10.95
CA ILE A 418 24.52 0.97 11.03
C ILE A 418 24.82 2.24 10.22
N LEU A 419 24.24 2.33 9.02
CA LEU A 419 24.45 3.46 8.12
C LEU A 419 23.56 4.66 8.43
N HIS A 420 22.75 4.60 9.50
CA HIS A 420 21.81 5.64 9.90
C HIS A 420 20.95 6.15 8.74
N LEU A 421 20.43 5.22 7.93
CA LEU A 421 19.62 5.58 6.78
C LEU A 421 18.31 6.25 7.22
N GLY A 422 17.91 7.30 6.51
CA GLY A 422 16.66 8.01 6.69
C GLY A 422 15.95 8.28 5.37
N THR A 423 14.64 8.41 5.39
CA THR A 423 13.85 8.90 4.24
C THR A 423 13.24 10.27 4.55
N VAL A 424 13.11 11.11 3.53
CA VAL A 424 12.51 12.45 3.61
C VAL A 424 11.05 12.47 3.14
N SER A 425 10.57 11.35 2.61
CA SER A 425 9.17 11.15 2.25
C SER A 425 8.78 9.68 2.42
N GLN A 426 7.51 9.36 2.11
CA GLN A 426 6.97 8.00 2.12
C GLN A 426 6.17 7.72 0.85
N GLY A 427 5.78 6.47 0.65
CA GLY A 427 4.84 6.05 -0.39
C GLY A 427 5.43 5.17 -1.49
N VAL A 428 6.74 4.94 -1.46
CA VAL A 428 7.43 4.00 -2.36
C VAL A 428 8.38 3.09 -1.57
N SER A 429 8.71 1.94 -2.15
CA SER A 429 9.61 0.92 -1.58
C SER A 429 10.51 0.33 -2.66
N GLY A 430 11.30 -0.69 -2.32
CA GLY A 430 12.23 -1.36 -3.23
C GLY A 430 13.20 -0.36 -3.88
N LEU A 431 13.45 -0.52 -5.17
CA LEU A 431 14.34 0.37 -5.92
C LEU A 431 13.85 1.83 -5.94
N PHE A 432 12.54 2.08 -5.94
CA PHE A 432 12.00 3.44 -5.87
C PHE A 432 12.27 4.14 -4.54
N GLY A 433 12.70 3.40 -3.51
CA GLY A 433 13.22 3.93 -2.27
C GLY A 433 14.35 4.95 -2.44
N LEU A 434 15.15 4.81 -3.51
CA LEU A 434 16.22 5.75 -3.85
C LEU A 434 15.75 7.18 -4.07
N LEU A 435 14.48 7.37 -4.46
CA LEU A 435 13.92 8.69 -4.71
C LEU A 435 13.63 9.45 -3.41
N ILE A 436 13.34 8.71 -2.34
CA ILE A 436 12.85 9.28 -1.06
C ILE A 436 13.87 9.17 0.08
N VAL A 437 14.98 8.45 -0.11
CA VAL A 437 16.08 8.42 0.86
C VAL A 437 16.69 9.81 1.01
N GLN A 438 17.22 10.10 2.19
CA GLN A 438 17.91 11.34 2.47
C GLN A 438 19.05 11.55 1.44
N PRO A 439 19.16 12.73 0.83
CA PRO A 439 20.23 13.02 -0.12
C PRO A 439 21.62 12.71 0.46
N GLY A 440 22.44 12.00 -0.33
CA GLY A 440 23.77 11.53 0.08
C GLY A 440 23.80 10.10 0.63
N GLN A 441 22.65 9.52 0.98
CA GLN A 441 22.56 8.17 1.54
C GLN A 441 22.19 7.08 0.52
N GLN A 442 22.05 7.41 -0.76
CA GLN A 442 21.61 6.48 -1.82
C GLN A 442 22.49 5.23 -1.91
N LEU A 443 23.82 5.40 -1.84
CA LEU A 443 24.75 4.26 -1.89
C LEU A 443 24.57 3.35 -0.68
N GLY A 444 24.43 3.93 0.51
CA GLY A 444 24.17 3.17 1.74
C GLY A 444 22.85 2.39 1.67
N PHE A 445 21.80 2.99 1.11
CA PHE A 445 20.53 2.31 0.86
C PHE A 445 20.66 1.15 -0.13
N LEU A 446 21.42 1.32 -1.22
CA LEU A 446 21.70 0.22 -2.16
C LEU A 446 22.45 -0.91 -1.48
N LEU A 447 23.46 -0.61 -0.67
CA LEU A 447 24.21 -1.62 0.08
C LEU A 447 23.30 -2.38 1.04
N ALA A 448 22.49 -1.68 1.84
CA ALA A 448 21.51 -2.30 2.74
C ALA A 448 20.51 -3.20 1.97
N MET A 449 20.00 -2.73 0.83
CA MET A 449 19.08 -3.50 -0.01
C MET A 449 19.74 -4.75 -0.58
N LEU A 450 20.95 -4.65 -1.11
CA LEU A 450 21.72 -5.78 -1.62
C LEU A 450 22.07 -6.77 -0.50
N THR A 451 22.35 -6.29 0.71
CA THR A 451 22.53 -7.15 1.89
C THR A 451 21.24 -7.86 2.26
N ALA A 452 20.07 -7.21 2.17
CA ALA A 452 18.78 -7.89 2.35
C ALA A 452 18.56 -8.98 1.28
N TYR A 453 18.93 -8.70 0.02
CA TYR A 453 18.82 -9.67 -1.07
C TYR A 453 19.74 -10.87 -0.82
N ALA A 454 21.00 -10.62 -0.47
CA ALA A 454 21.97 -11.65 -0.16
C ALA A 454 21.56 -12.47 1.09
N GLY A 455 21.09 -11.81 2.15
CA GLY A 455 20.59 -12.45 3.36
C GLY A 455 19.37 -13.32 3.07
N GLY A 456 18.36 -12.76 2.39
CA GLY A 456 17.17 -13.51 1.95
C GLY A 456 17.53 -14.70 1.08
N PHE A 457 18.49 -14.53 0.16
CA PHE A 457 19.01 -15.59 -0.69
C PHE A 457 19.68 -16.70 0.11
N LEU A 458 20.71 -16.39 0.89
CA LEU A 458 21.52 -17.38 1.59
C LEU A 458 20.70 -18.17 2.61
N VAL A 459 19.92 -17.47 3.46
CA VAL A 459 19.10 -18.14 4.48
C VAL A 459 18.05 -19.03 3.82
N THR A 460 17.43 -18.58 2.73
CA THR A 460 16.43 -19.40 2.02
C THR A 460 17.08 -20.56 1.26
N TYR A 461 18.23 -20.35 0.62
CA TYR A 461 18.91 -21.38 -0.15
C TYR A 461 19.31 -22.57 0.73
N PHE A 462 19.87 -22.31 1.92
CA PHE A 462 20.29 -23.37 2.83
C PHE A 462 19.14 -23.93 3.67
N PHE A 463 18.21 -23.09 4.13
CA PHE A 463 17.24 -23.48 5.15
C PHE A 463 15.78 -23.26 4.77
N GLY A 464 15.48 -22.70 3.60
CA GLY A 464 14.13 -22.26 3.22
C GLY A 464 13.48 -23.04 2.08
N VAL A 465 14.26 -23.79 1.30
CA VAL A 465 13.75 -24.59 0.17
C VAL A 465 13.37 -25.99 0.62
N ASP A 466 12.14 -26.38 0.30
CA ASP A 466 11.51 -27.65 0.63
C ASP A 466 10.74 -28.13 -0.60
N GLU A 467 11.32 -29.08 -1.35
CA GLU A 467 10.76 -29.51 -2.64
C GLU A 467 9.46 -30.30 -2.48
N ASP A 468 9.32 -31.07 -1.40
CA ASP A 468 8.09 -31.82 -1.12
C ASP A 468 6.93 -30.84 -0.93
N ARG A 469 7.15 -29.78 -0.13
CA ARG A 469 6.16 -28.72 0.05
C ARG A 469 5.89 -27.94 -1.24
N ILE A 470 6.90 -27.72 -2.07
CA ILE A 470 6.75 -27.04 -3.37
C ILE A 470 5.83 -27.85 -4.28
N ASN A 471 6.05 -29.16 -4.41
CA ASN A 471 5.23 -30.02 -5.26
C ASN A 471 3.82 -30.19 -4.68
N GLU A 472 3.66 -30.22 -3.36
CA GLU A 472 2.33 -30.23 -2.71
C GLU A 472 1.51 -28.98 -3.10
N VAL A 473 2.14 -27.80 -3.13
CA VAL A 473 1.44 -26.53 -3.40
C VAL A 473 1.23 -26.28 -4.89
N TYR A 474 2.19 -26.65 -5.74
CA TYR A 474 2.20 -26.26 -7.15
C TYR A 474 1.91 -27.42 -8.12
N GLY A 475 1.86 -28.67 -7.64
CA GLY A 475 1.89 -29.89 -8.46
C GLY A 475 3.31 -30.20 -8.93
N GLU A 476 3.59 -31.42 -9.40
CA GLU A 476 4.93 -31.83 -9.86
C GLU A 476 5.40 -31.18 -11.18
#